data_AF-K2R908-F1
#
_entry.id   AF-K2R908-F1
#
_cell.length_a   1.000
_cell.length_b   1.000
_cell.length_c   1.000
_cell.angle_alpha   90.00
_cell.angle_beta   90.00
_cell.angle_gamma   90.00
#
_symmetry.space_group_name_H-M   'P 1'
#
loop_
_entity.id
_entity.type
_entity.pdbx_description
1 polymer ?
#
loop_
_entity_poly.entity_id
_entity_poly.type
_entity_poly.pdbx_seq_one_letter_code
_entity_poly.pdbx_strand_id
1 'polypeptide(L)'
;MPEKIDYLKKIRELTQEYFQISLDDIPIPETELVNIEPDRADGLLVGSKEALNYQYLVQGDITPFLNKAPEGYFLIGFWGHGFNSYGFYYSRVEPNSRIFFRLPYGGAYMNNKREAIRIKNFLINFFEFKNKLKTATTFNVVESMGEGFHEIKYKDQTVKFKGSVYRQRNPEKHFQKILKSLKVPTKRHQHIIKLPSWAGKKYEDMTPKEQEEYQEHLRRKFTWEPGDLKKVGHEPLTEDEKKLVESIKKQEEDVNKE
;
A
#
# COMPACT_ATOMS: atom_id res chain seq x y z
N MET A 1 -30.03 12.22 19.65
CA MET A 1 -28.68 12.81 19.45
C MET A 1 -28.02 11.98 18.36
N PRO A 2 -27.51 12.56 17.26
CA PRO A 2 -26.80 11.78 16.26
C PRO A 2 -25.58 11.13 16.92
N GLU A 3 -25.37 9.83 16.67
CA GLU A 3 -24.21 9.11 17.17
C GLU A 3 -22.92 9.80 16.69
N LYS A 4 -21.99 10.06 17.60
CA LYS A 4 -20.65 10.53 17.23
C LYS A 4 -20.00 9.46 16.37
N ILE A 5 -19.74 9.78 15.10
CA ILE A 5 -19.06 8.87 14.18
C ILE A 5 -17.62 8.67 14.66
N ASP A 6 -17.24 7.42 14.90
CA ASP A 6 -15.85 7.02 15.11
C ASP A 6 -15.12 7.04 13.76
N TYR A 7 -14.37 8.12 13.50
CA TYR A 7 -13.67 8.27 12.23
C TYR A 7 -12.55 7.24 12.10
N LEU A 8 -11.95 6.76 13.18
CA LEU A 8 -10.90 5.75 13.11
C LEU A 8 -11.48 4.41 12.64
N LYS A 9 -12.63 4.02 13.19
CA LYS A 9 -13.39 2.88 12.69
C LYS A 9 -13.72 3.05 11.21
N LYS A 10 -14.16 4.25 10.79
CA LYS A 10 -14.48 4.48 9.38
C LYS A 10 -13.25 4.41 8.47
N ILE A 11 -12.10 4.96 8.88
CA ILE A 11 -10.84 4.84 8.12
C ILE A 11 -10.46 3.36 8.01
N ARG A 12 -10.56 2.58 9.10
CA ARG A 12 -10.31 1.12 9.10
C ARG A 12 -11.16 0.38 8.07
N GLU A 13 -12.47 0.66 8.04
CA GLU A 13 -13.39 0.09 7.06
C GLU A 13 -12.97 0.44 5.62
N LEU A 14 -12.69 1.72 5.35
CA LEU A 14 -12.33 2.18 4.00
C LEU A 14 -10.98 1.65 3.53
N THR A 15 -9.98 1.55 4.41
CA THR A 15 -8.69 0.94 4.06
C THR A 15 -8.83 -0.56 3.80
N GLN A 16 -9.67 -1.26 4.57
CA GLN A 16 -9.92 -2.67 4.33
C GLN A 16 -10.67 -2.89 3.01
N GLU A 17 -11.70 -2.09 2.75
CA GLU A 17 -12.51 -2.14 1.53
C GLU A 17 -11.67 -1.83 0.29
N TYR A 18 -10.99 -0.68 0.29
CA TYR A 18 -10.33 -0.18 -0.92
C TYR A 18 -8.90 -0.66 -1.07
N PHE A 19 -8.13 -0.63 0.00
CA PHE A 19 -6.72 -1.00 -0.07
C PHE A 19 -6.52 -2.50 0.19
N GLN A 20 -7.49 -3.20 0.76
CA GLN A 20 -7.34 -4.60 1.19
C GLN A 20 -6.16 -4.76 2.15
N ILE A 21 -5.98 -3.78 3.04
CA ILE A 21 -5.04 -3.82 4.16
C ILE A 21 -5.81 -3.60 5.45
N SER A 22 -5.43 -4.32 6.49
CA SER A 22 -5.85 -3.92 7.83
C SER A 22 -4.98 -2.75 8.26
N LEU A 23 -5.60 -1.72 8.84
CA LEU A 23 -4.84 -0.69 9.54
C LEU A 23 -4.08 -1.26 10.75
N ASP A 24 -4.44 -2.44 11.24
CA ASP A 24 -3.69 -3.11 12.32
C ASP A 24 -2.28 -3.54 11.86
N ASP A 25 -2.06 -3.66 10.55
CA ASP A 25 -0.73 -3.94 9.98
C ASP A 25 0.15 -2.68 9.89
N ILE A 26 -0.42 -1.51 10.19
CA ILE A 26 0.25 -0.21 10.14
C ILE A 26 0.41 0.32 11.57
N PRO A 27 1.60 0.82 11.96
CA PRO A 27 1.81 1.38 13.28
C PRO A 27 0.93 2.62 13.54
N ILE A 28 -0.14 2.45 14.31
CA ILE A 28 -0.97 3.52 14.88
C ILE A 28 -0.55 3.69 16.35
N PRO A 29 -0.34 4.92 16.85
CA PRO A 29 0.01 5.13 18.26
C PRO A 29 -1.14 4.75 19.19
N GLU A 30 -0.82 4.27 20.40
CA GLU A 30 -1.80 3.92 21.45
C GLU A 30 -2.38 5.16 22.17
N THR A 31 -1.91 6.35 21.81
CA THR A 31 -2.38 7.62 22.37
C THR A 31 -3.84 7.90 22.01
N GLU A 32 -4.51 8.72 22.80
CA GLU A 32 -5.84 9.24 22.45
C GLU A 32 -5.81 9.95 21.09
N LEU A 33 -6.66 9.50 20.18
CA LEU A 33 -6.83 10.09 18.85
C LEU A 33 -8.17 10.82 18.76
N VAL A 34 -8.17 11.92 18.02
CA VAL A 34 -9.34 12.78 17.85
C VAL A 34 -9.70 12.90 16.37
N ASN A 35 -10.99 13.10 16.10
CA ASN A 35 -11.45 13.48 14.77
C ASN A 35 -10.88 14.86 14.42
N ILE A 36 -10.34 15.00 13.22
CA ILE A 36 -9.84 16.27 12.69
C ILE A 36 -10.81 16.72 11.61
N GLU A 37 -11.57 17.77 11.90
CA GLU A 37 -12.43 18.44 10.92
C GLU A 37 -11.59 19.45 10.15
N PRO A 38 -11.31 19.26 8.86
CA PRO A 38 -10.54 20.21 8.09
C PRO A 38 -11.38 21.46 7.77
N ASP A 39 -10.80 22.64 7.97
CA ASP A 39 -11.50 23.94 7.87
C ASP A 39 -12.23 24.22 6.54
N ARG A 40 -11.86 23.57 5.43
CA ARG A 40 -12.32 23.92 4.06
C ARG A 40 -12.44 22.76 3.07
N ALA A 41 -12.51 21.51 3.53
CA ALA A 41 -12.39 20.34 2.65
C ALA A 41 -13.22 19.15 3.11
N ASP A 42 -13.54 18.25 2.19
CA ASP A 42 -14.03 16.93 2.56
C ASP A 42 -12.85 16.09 3.03
N GLY A 43 -12.84 15.73 4.30
CA GLY A 43 -11.79 14.91 4.87
C GLY A 43 -12.30 13.99 5.96
N LEU A 44 -11.78 12.77 5.94
CA LEU A 44 -11.92 11.82 7.02
C LEU A 44 -10.54 11.66 7.64
N LEU A 45 -10.24 12.50 8.64
CA LEU A 45 -8.94 12.56 9.28
C LEU A 45 -9.07 12.25 10.77
N VAL A 46 -8.10 11.48 11.27
CA VAL A 46 -7.91 11.21 12.69
C VAL A 46 -6.46 11.49 13.03
N GLY A 47 -6.21 12.16 14.16
CA GLY A 47 -4.87 12.53 14.56
C GLY A 47 -4.70 12.66 16.06
N SER A 48 -3.48 12.94 16.47
CA SER A 48 -3.18 13.32 17.86
C SER A 48 -3.71 14.72 18.15
N LYS A 49 -3.75 15.14 19.43
CA LYS A 49 -4.20 16.49 19.82
C LYS A 49 -3.36 17.59 19.18
N GLU A 50 -2.09 17.32 18.94
CA GLU A 50 -1.14 18.22 18.27
C GLU A 50 -1.56 18.50 16.82
N ALA A 51 -2.22 17.54 16.16
CA ALA A 51 -2.72 17.70 14.80
C ALA A 51 -3.93 18.65 14.71
N LEU A 52 -4.59 18.98 15.83
CA LEU A 52 -5.61 20.04 15.85
C LEU A 52 -5.00 21.43 15.62
N ASN A 53 -3.74 21.64 16.03
CA ASN A 53 -3.09 22.94 15.88
C ASN A 53 -2.63 23.17 14.43
N TYR A 54 -2.15 22.12 13.74
CA TYR A 54 -1.71 22.21 12.35
C TYR A 54 -1.65 20.82 11.69
N GLN A 55 -2.35 20.61 10.57
CA GLN A 55 -2.51 19.28 9.97
C GLN A 55 -1.46 18.88 8.93
N TYR A 56 -0.60 19.81 8.47
CA TYR A 56 0.41 19.55 7.43
C TYR A 56 -0.13 18.74 6.23
N LEU A 57 -1.03 19.30 5.44
CA LEU A 57 -1.79 18.57 4.40
C LEU A 57 -1.31 18.83 2.97
N VAL A 58 -0.52 19.88 2.74
CA VAL A 58 -0.11 20.28 1.39
C VAL A 58 1.40 20.15 1.16
N GLN A 59 1.84 20.22 -0.10
CA GLN A 59 3.26 20.06 -0.44
C GLN A 59 4.16 21.12 0.23
N GLY A 60 3.65 22.35 0.40
CA GLY A 60 4.35 23.41 1.12
C GLY A 60 4.59 23.11 2.61
N ASP A 61 3.84 22.17 3.18
CA ASP A 61 3.94 21.80 4.59
C ASP A 61 5.07 20.81 4.89
N ILE A 62 5.69 20.21 3.88
CA ILE A 62 6.73 19.18 4.07
C ILE A 62 7.92 19.73 4.87
N THR A 63 8.40 20.93 4.52
CA THR A 63 9.54 21.54 5.23
C THR A 63 9.18 21.96 6.65
N PRO A 64 8.05 22.67 6.89
CA PRO A 64 7.52 22.88 8.23
C PRO A 64 7.35 21.58 9.04
N PHE A 65 6.81 20.52 8.45
CA PHE A 65 6.61 19.24 9.13
C PHE A 65 7.93 18.66 9.62
N LEU A 66 8.94 18.58 8.74
CA LEU A 66 10.24 18.02 9.10
C LEU A 66 10.94 18.83 10.21
N ASN A 67 10.74 20.14 10.26
CA ASN A 67 11.49 21.01 11.16
C ASN A 67 10.74 21.38 12.46
N LYS A 68 9.40 21.40 12.43
CA LYS A 68 8.57 22.03 13.48
C LYS A 68 7.46 21.15 14.01
N ALA A 69 7.09 20.05 13.33
CA ALA A 69 6.05 19.17 13.87
C ALA A 69 6.54 18.57 15.21
N PRO A 70 5.72 18.67 16.28
CA PRO A 70 6.13 18.23 17.61
C PRO A 70 6.26 16.71 17.68
N GLU A 71 7.09 16.23 18.59
CA GLU A 71 7.11 14.80 18.93
C GLU A 71 5.73 14.34 19.42
N GLY A 72 5.31 13.13 19.04
CA GLY A 72 3.97 12.62 19.33
C GLY A 72 2.92 13.02 18.29
N TYR A 73 3.26 13.88 17.33
CA TYR A 73 2.38 14.21 16.22
C TYR A 73 2.00 12.97 15.42
N PHE A 74 0.69 12.77 15.20
CA PHE A 74 0.16 11.74 14.34
C PHE A 74 -1.05 12.24 13.55
N LEU A 75 -1.15 11.84 12.28
CA LEU A 75 -2.31 12.06 11.44
C LEU A 75 -2.45 10.91 10.43
N ILE A 76 -3.67 10.39 10.28
CA ILE A 76 -4.02 9.39 9.28
C ILE A 76 -5.39 9.68 8.69
N GLY A 77 -5.58 9.32 7.43
CA GLY A 77 -6.91 9.30 6.83
C GLY A 77 -6.91 9.77 5.39
N PHE A 78 -8.03 10.34 4.97
CA PHE A 78 -8.27 10.77 3.61
C PHE A 78 -8.60 12.26 3.60
N TRP A 79 -7.97 13.00 2.71
CA TRP A 79 -8.24 14.42 2.58
C TRP A 79 -8.01 14.88 1.14
N GLY A 80 -8.85 15.78 0.67
CA GLY A 80 -8.67 16.42 -0.62
C GLY A 80 -9.31 17.78 -0.67
N HIS A 81 -8.75 18.65 -1.50
CA HIS A 81 -9.30 19.98 -1.74
C HIS A 81 -9.93 20.02 -3.14
N GLY A 82 -11.26 19.92 -3.19
CA GLY A 82 -12.04 19.87 -4.42
C GLY A 82 -11.84 18.58 -5.24
N PHE A 83 -12.37 18.55 -6.45
CA PHE A 83 -12.46 17.33 -7.29
C PHE A 83 -11.11 16.77 -7.79
N ASN A 84 -10.03 17.57 -7.74
CA ASN A 84 -8.80 17.30 -8.49
C ASN A 84 -7.69 16.60 -7.68
N SER A 85 -7.65 16.72 -6.35
CA SER A 85 -6.52 16.24 -5.55
C SER A 85 -6.94 15.72 -4.18
N TYR A 86 -7.39 14.46 -4.14
CA TYR A 86 -7.49 13.69 -2.90
C TYR A 86 -6.26 12.82 -2.68
N GLY A 87 -5.98 12.52 -1.42
CA GLY A 87 -4.94 11.59 -1.03
C GLY A 87 -5.23 10.84 0.25
N PHE A 88 -4.52 9.73 0.42
CA PHE A 88 -4.36 9.04 1.68
C PHE A 88 -3.15 9.62 2.43
N TYR A 89 -3.36 9.93 3.71
CA TYR A 89 -2.37 10.54 4.59
C TYR A 89 -1.94 9.55 5.66
N TYR A 90 -0.63 9.55 5.93
CA TYR A 90 -0.05 8.96 7.13
C TYR A 90 1.18 9.80 7.51
N SER A 91 1.07 10.54 8.61
CA SER A 91 2.13 11.39 9.11
C SER A 91 2.40 11.08 10.57
N ARG A 92 3.67 10.91 10.94
CA ARG A 92 4.07 10.53 12.31
C ARG A 92 5.42 11.14 12.68
N VAL A 93 5.52 11.66 13.90
CA VAL A 93 6.75 12.18 14.48
C VAL A 93 7.08 11.45 15.79
N GLU A 94 8.25 10.83 15.81
CA GLU A 94 8.88 10.18 16.97
C GLU A 94 10.26 10.85 17.17
N PRO A 95 10.95 10.66 18.32
CA PRO A 95 12.22 11.34 18.60
C PRO A 95 13.22 11.34 17.43
N ASN A 96 13.38 10.17 16.79
CA ASN A 96 14.35 9.94 15.72
C ASN A 96 13.71 9.72 14.35
N SER A 97 12.39 9.85 14.21
CA SER A 97 11.67 9.48 12.99
C SER A 97 10.62 10.51 12.61
N ARG A 98 10.64 10.95 11.35
CA ARG A 98 9.62 11.81 10.76
C ARG A 98 9.15 11.18 9.47
N ILE A 99 7.89 10.75 9.44
CA ILE A 99 7.28 10.11 8.27
C ILE A 99 6.16 11.01 7.80
N PHE A 100 6.20 11.38 6.52
CA PHE A 100 5.17 12.18 5.87
C PHE A 100 4.72 11.49 4.60
N PHE A 101 3.51 10.93 4.61
CA PHE A 101 2.89 10.33 3.44
C PHE A 101 1.66 11.12 3.03
N ARG A 102 1.68 11.56 1.79
CA ARG A 102 0.55 12.11 1.04
C ARG A 102 0.47 11.34 -0.27
N LEU A 103 -0.22 10.21 -0.24
CA LEU A 103 -0.30 9.25 -1.36
C LEU A 103 -1.54 9.54 -2.21
N PRO A 104 -1.44 9.52 -3.55
CA PRO A 104 -2.55 9.85 -4.44
C PRO A 104 -3.70 8.84 -4.31
N TYR A 105 -4.90 9.30 -3.97
CA TYR A 105 -6.11 8.46 -3.89
C TYR A 105 -7.39 9.32 -3.85
N GLY A 106 -8.37 9.09 -4.73
CA GLY A 106 -9.69 9.73 -4.67
C GLY A 106 -9.92 10.93 -5.60
N GLY A 107 -8.99 11.23 -6.52
CA GLY A 107 -9.16 12.30 -7.51
C GLY A 107 -9.76 11.82 -8.83
N ALA A 108 -10.44 12.71 -9.55
CA ALA A 108 -11.11 12.39 -10.82
C ALA A 108 -10.18 11.87 -11.94
N TYR A 109 -8.91 12.27 -11.90
CA TYR A 109 -7.90 11.90 -12.88
C TYR A 109 -7.08 10.67 -12.46
N MET A 110 -7.47 9.98 -11.39
CA MET A 110 -6.73 8.83 -10.84
C MET A 110 -7.45 7.52 -11.11
N ASN A 111 -6.68 6.49 -11.45
CA ASN A 111 -7.18 5.13 -11.38
C ASN A 111 -7.11 4.67 -9.91
N ASN A 112 -8.18 4.89 -9.15
CA ASN A 112 -8.24 4.61 -7.72
C ASN A 112 -7.99 3.14 -7.38
N LYS A 113 -8.42 2.19 -8.23
CA LYS A 113 -8.11 0.75 -8.06
C LYS A 113 -6.61 0.50 -8.13
N ARG A 114 -5.93 1.09 -9.12
CA ARG A 114 -4.48 0.98 -9.27
C ARG A 114 -3.73 1.65 -8.12
N GLU A 115 -4.15 2.84 -7.70
CA GLU A 115 -3.47 3.54 -6.61
C GLU A 115 -3.72 2.87 -5.25
N ALA A 116 -4.89 2.26 -5.03
CA ALA A 116 -5.15 1.43 -3.86
C ALA A 116 -4.16 0.25 -3.74
N ILE A 117 -3.97 -0.51 -4.84
CA ILE A 117 -3.00 -1.62 -4.88
C ILE A 117 -1.58 -1.10 -4.60
N ARG A 118 -1.21 0.06 -5.14
CA ARG A 118 0.09 0.68 -4.89
C ARG A 118 0.27 1.13 -3.45
N ILE A 119 -0.74 1.75 -2.86
CA ILE A 119 -0.72 2.19 -1.45
C ILE A 119 -0.55 0.97 -0.55
N LYS A 120 -1.33 -0.09 -0.75
CA LYS A 120 -1.17 -1.38 -0.05
C LYS A 120 0.26 -1.88 -0.13
N ASN A 121 0.76 -2.08 -1.35
CA ASN A 121 2.09 -2.64 -1.54
C ASN A 121 3.18 -1.75 -0.96
N PHE A 122 3.05 -0.43 -1.08
CA PHE A 122 4.00 0.51 -0.53
C PHE A 122 4.03 0.46 1.00
N LEU A 123 2.88 0.54 1.66
CA LEU A 123 2.80 0.59 3.13
C LEU A 123 3.35 -0.69 3.76
N ILE A 124 2.98 -1.87 3.25
CA ILE A 124 3.50 -3.16 3.74
C ILE A 124 5.03 -3.19 3.64
N ASN A 125 5.56 -2.94 2.43
CA ASN A 125 7.01 -2.97 2.21
C ASN A 125 7.75 -1.90 3.04
N PHE A 126 7.15 -0.73 3.21
CA PHE A 126 7.74 0.37 3.96
C PHE A 126 7.83 0.05 5.45
N PHE A 127 6.77 -0.46 6.07
CA PHE A 127 6.82 -0.76 7.51
C PHE A 127 7.67 -1.98 7.83
N GLU A 128 7.73 -2.99 6.95
CA GLU A 128 8.73 -4.05 7.05
C GLU A 128 10.17 -3.50 6.99
N PHE A 129 10.42 -2.54 6.10
CA PHE A 129 11.69 -1.84 6.00
C PHE A 129 12.01 -1.00 7.24
N LYS A 130 11.06 -0.19 7.74
CA LYS A 130 11.22 0.61 8.97
C LYS A 130 11.54 -0.28 10.16
N ASN A 131 10.88 -1.43 10.29
CA ASN A 131 11.09 -2.36 11.41
C ASN A 131 12.55 -2.88 11.47
N LYS A 132 13.18 -3.09 10.31
CA LYS A 132 14.61 -3.47 10.21
C LYS A 132 15.56 -2.33 10.64
N LEU A 133 15.06 -1.10 10.71
CA LEU A 133 15.80 0.13 11.05
C LEU A 133 15.31 0.78 12.35
N LYS A 134 14.68 0.03 13.25
CA LYS A 134 14.15 0.54 14.53
C LYS A 134 15.17 1.26 15.42
N THR A 135 16.47 0.98 15.25
CA THR A 135 17.56 1.62 16.00
C THR A 135 18.27 2.72 15.20
N ALA A 136 17.67 3.21 14.11
CA ALA A 136 18.19 4.36 13.38
C ALA A 136 18.14 5.62 14.27
N THR A 137 19.19 6.44 14.20
CA THR A 137 19.28 7.72 14.91
C THR A 137 18.63 8.86 14.13
N THR A 138 18.36 8.66 12.84
CA THR A 138 17.54 9.55 12.01
C THR A 138 16.79 8.72 11.00
N PHE A 139 15.49 8.95 10.86
CA PHE A 139 14.62 8.27 9.90
C PHE A 139 13.58 9.27 9.37
N ASN A 140 14.01 10.12 8.44
CA ASN A 140 13.15 11.09 7.79
C ASN A 140 12.71 10.54 6.43
N VAL A 141 11.42 10.32 6.23
CA VAL A 141 10.87 9.80 4.98
C VAL A 141 9.66 10.60 4.55
N VAL A 142 9.69 11.07 3.31
CA VAL A 142 8.62 11.82 2.67
C VAL A 142 8.25 11.11 1.37
N GLU A 143 6.96 10.87 1.18
CA GLU A 143 6.36 10.52 -0.11
C GLU A 143 5.12 11.40 -0.30
N SER A 144 5.12 12.26 -1.32
CA SER A 144 4.06 13.22 -1.56
C SER A 144 3.75 13.32 -3.05
N MET A 145 2.60 12.77 -3.46
CA MET A 145 2.07 12.85 -4.83
C MET A 145 3.04 12.44 -5.95
N GLY A 146 4.00 11.55 -5.65
CA GLY A 146 5.01 11.09 -6.61
C GLY A 146 6.36 11.79 -6.52
N GLU A 147 6.52 12.73 -5.60
CA GLU A 147 7.81 13.18 -5.11
C GLU A 147 8.19 12.45 -3.82
N GLY A 148 9.49 12.38 -3.52
CA GLY A 148 9.93 11.77 -2.28
C GLY A 148 11.34 12.18 -1.86
N PHE A 149 11.60 11.99 -0.57
CA PHE A 149 12.88 12.27 0.07
C PHE A 149 13.06 11.30 1.24
N HIS A 150 14.24 10.67 1.30
CA HIS A 150 14.58 9.71 2.35
C HIS A 150 15.95 10.10 2.92
N GLU A 151 16.03 10.34 4.21
CA GLU A 151 17.27 10.55 4.96
C GLU A 151 17.28 9.62 6.16
N ILE A 152 18.20 8.66 6.13
CA ILE A 152 18.28 7.61 7.13
C ILE A 152 19.71 7.53 7.64
N LYS A 153 19.87 7.67 8.95
CA LYS A 153 21.13 7.47 9.66
C LYS A 153 21.02 6.25 10.55
N TYR A 154 21.88 5.27 10.29
CA TYR A 154 21.93 4.01 11.02
C TYR A 154 23.39 3.70 11.37
N LYS A 155 23.70 3.66 12.68
CA LYS A 155 25.08 3.62 13.18
C LYS A 155 25.90 4.77 12.54
N ASP A 156 27.03 4.46 11.93
CA ASP A 156 27.92 5.42 11.27
C ASP A 156 27.60 5.63 9.79
N GLN A 157 26.52 5.02 9.28
CA GLN A 157 26.14 5.12 7.87
C GLN A 157 24.97 6.08 7.70
N THR A 158 25.01 6.87 6.62
CA THR A 158 23.93 7.77 6.24
C THR A 158 23.58 7.54 4.78
N VAL A 159 22.28 7.40 4.49
CA VAL A 159 21.75 7.35 3.13
C VAL A 159 20.81 8.53 2.95
N LYS A 160 21.01 9.27 1.86
CA LYS A 160 20.08 10.29 1.37
C LYS A 160 19.63 9.91 -0.03
N PHE A 161 18.33 9.94 -0.27
CA PHE A 161 17.73 9.68 -1.57
C PHE A 161 16.68 10.75 -1.87
N LYS A 162 16.73 11.30 -3.09
CA LYS A 162 15.74 12.23 -3.62
C LYS A 162 15.02 11.56 -4.78
N GLY A 163 13.71 11.48 -4.68
CA GLY A 163 12.83 10.74 -5.60
C GLY A 163 11.77 9.95 -4.84
N SER A 164 10.68 9.61 -5.52
CA SER A 164 9.63 8.78 -4.93
C SER A 164 9.98 7.29 -5.05
N VAL A 165 9.87 6.58 -3.94
CA VAL A 165 9.88 5.11 -3.90
C VAL A 165 8.48 4.57 -4.18
N TYR A 166 7.43 5.30 -3.77
CA TYR A 166 6.03 4.94 -4.03
C TYR A 166 5.72 4.72 -5.52
N ARG A 167 6.27 5.55 -6.42
CA ARG A 167 6.06 5.43 -7.88
C ARG A 167 6.88 4.31 -8.54
N GLN A 168 7.83 3.69 -7.83
CA GLN A 168 8.68 2.66 -8.42
C GLN A 168 7.89 1.36 -8.60
N ARG A 169 8.19 0.62 -9.68
CA ARG A 169 7.56 -0.68 -9.97
C ARG A 169 7.80 -1.71 -8.86
N ASN A 170 8.91 -1.60 -8.15
CA ASN A 170 9.27 -2.50 -7.06
C ASN A 170 9.91 -1.70 -5.89
N PRO A 171 9.09 -1.17 -4.95
CA PRO A 171 9.54 -0.48 -3.76
C PRO A 171 10.46 -1.32 -2.87
N GLU A 172 10.17 -2.63 -2.75
CA GLU A 172 10.95 -3.56 -1.94
C GLU A 172 12.42 -3.57 -2.38
N LYS A 173 12.67 -3.71 -3.69
CA LYS A 173 14.03 -3.70 -4.25
C LYS A 173 14.78 -2.41 -3.91
N HIS A 174 14.07 -1.27 -3.84
CA HIS A 174 14.66 -0.01 -3.41
C HIS A 174 15.05 -0.05 -1.93
N PHE A 175 14.13 -0.48 -1.06
CA PHE A 175 14.41 -0.62 0.38
C PHE A 175 15.56 -1.59 0.66
N GLN A 176 15.66 -2.70 -0.07
CA GLN A 176 16.78 -3.64 0.05
C GLN A 176 18.13 -2.99 -0.33
N LYS A 177 18.16 -2.10 -1.33
CA LYS A 177 19.37 -1.31 -1.66
C LYS A 177 19.76 -0.37 -0.53
N ILE A 178 18.79 0.27 0.12
CA ILE A 178 19.05 1.13 1.28
C ILE A 178 19.62 0.30 2.44
N LEU A 179 18.99 -0.82 2.79
CA LEU A 179 19.46 -1.71 3.86
C LEU A 179 20.90 -2.20 3.60
N LYS A 180 21.21 -2.58 2.35
CA LYS A 180 22.56 -2.97 1.95
C LYS A 180 23.56 -1.83 2.10
N SER A 181 23.18 -0.61 1.71
CA SER A 181 24.03 0.58 1.82
C SER A 181 24.29 0.96 3.29
N LEU A 182 23.30 0.77 4.16
CA LEU A 182 23.40 0.98 5.60
C LEU A 182 24.07 -0.19 6.34
N LYS A 183 24.50 -1.25 5.63
CA LYS A 183 25.11 -2.46 6.20
C LYS A 183 24.25 -3.08 7.31
N VAL A 184 22.92 -3.00 7.17
CA VAL A 184 22.00 -3.62 8.12
C VAL A 184 22.16 -5.14 8.00
N PRO A 185 22.33 -5.89 9.11
CA PRO A 185 22.34 -7.34 9.08
C PRO A 185 20.97 -7.85 8.63
N THR A 186 20.80 -8.04 7.33
CA THR A 186 19.65 -8.77 6.82
C THR A 186 19.91 -10.22 7.15
N LYS A 187 19.22 -10.79 8.15
CA LYS A 187 19.03 -12.25 8.17
C LYS A 187 18.51 -12.57 6.77
N ARG A 188 19.28 -13.32 5.97
CA ARG A 188 18.74 -13.95 4.77
C ARG A 188 17.59 -14.79 5.29
N HIS A 189 16.37 -14.27 5.19
CA HIS A 189 15.24 -15.14 5.00
C HIS A 189 15.55 -15.74 3.63
N GLN A 190 16.22 -16.89 3.65
CA GLN A 190 15.98 -17.86 2.61
C GLN A 190 14.48 -18.11 2.73
N HIS A 191 13.68 -17.33 1.99
CA HIS A 191 12.51 -17.93 1.39
C HIS A 191 13.12 -19.04 0.53
N ILE A 192 13.26 -20.21 1.13
CA ILE A 192 13.12 -21.43 0.35
C ILE A 192 11.69 -21.30 -0.16
N ILE A 193 11.53 -20.61 -1.27
CA ILE A 193 10.40 -20.84 -2.14
C ILE A 193 10.60 -22.31 -2.46
N LYS A 194 9.92 -23.19 -1.70
CA LYS A 194 9.72 -24.55 -2.12
C LYS A 194 8.90 -24.39 -3.40
N LEU A 195 9.62 -24.26 -4.51
CA LEU A 195 9.01 -24.37 -5.80
C LEU A 195 8.27 -25.70 -5.79
N PRO A 196 7.02 -25.73 -6.26
CA PRO A 196 6.30 -26.99 -6.40
C PRO A 196 7.19 -27.98 -7.14
N SER A 197 7.10 -29.27 -6.82
CA SER A 197 8.00 -30.28 -7.41
C SER A 197 7.89 -30.39 -8.93
N TRP A 198 6.81 -29.86 -9.50
CA TRP A 198 6.57 -29.72 -10.93
C TRP A 198 7.18 -28.47 -11.60
N ALA A 199 7.74 -27.53 -10.84
CA ALA A 199 8.30 -26.30 -11.38
C ALA A 199 9.48 -26.60 -12.33
N GLY A 200 9.29 -26.33 -13.63
CA GLY A 200 10.29 -26.58 -14.68
C GLY A 200 10.11 -27.90 -15.45
N LYS A 201 9.13 -28.74 -15.09
CA LYS A 201 8.75 -29.92 -15.87
C LYS A 201 7.74 -29.52 -16.97
N LYS A 202 7.74 -30.25 -18.09
CA LYS A 202 6.61 -30.20 -19.05
C LYS A 202 5.44 -30.99 -18.47
N TYR A 203 4.21 -30.62 -18.81
CA TYR A 203 3.00 -31.24 -18.22
C TYR A 203 2.94 -32.75 -18.47
N GLU A 204 3.41 -33.20 -19.63
CA GLU A 204 3.47 -34.60 -20.04
C GLU A 204 4.47 -35.42 -19.21
N ASP A 205 5.47 -34.74 -18.63
CA ASP A 205 6.53 -35.34 -17.81
C ASP A 205 6.24 -35.26 -16.30
N MET A 206 5.08 -34.71 -15.91
CA MET A 206 4.64 -34.60 -14.52
C MET A 206 3.98 -35.90 -14.05
N THR A 207 4.15 -36.24 -12.77
CA THR A 207 3.37 -37.32 -12.15
C THR A 207 1.89 -36.92 -12.05
N PRO A 208 0.93 -37.87 -11.93
CA PRO A 208 -0.49 -37.54 -11.81
C PRO A 208 -0.81 -36.55 -10.68
N LYS A 209 -0.13 -36.70 -9.53
CA LYS A 209 -0.26 -35.78 -8.39
C LYS A 209 0.27 -34.38 -8.70
N GLU A 210 1.38 -34.29 -9.42
CA GLU A 210 1.95 -33.02 -9.86
C GLU A 210 1.08 -32.31 -10.89
N GLN A 211 0.42 -33.06 -11.78
CA GLN A 211 -0.54 -32.53 -12.73
C GLN A 211 -1.75 -31.93 -12.02
N GLU A 212 -2.30 -32.63 -11.02
CA GLU A 212 -3.41 -32.13 -10.18
C GLU A 212 -3.03 -30.83 -9.46
N GLU A 213 -1.88 -30.81 -8.78
CA GLU A 213 -1.36 -29.61 -8.10
C GLU A 213 -1.10 -28.45 -9.09
N TYR A 214 -0.64 -28.76 -10.30
CA TYR A 214 -0.42 -27.78 -11.36
C TYR A 214 -1.75 -27.19 -11.87
N GLN A 215 -2.79 -28.01 -12.09
CA GLN A 215 -4.11 -27.51 -12.49
C GLN A 215 -4.76 -26.67 -11.40
N GLU A 216 -4.69 -27.09 -10.13
CA GLU A 216 -5.22 -26.31 -9.01
C GLU A 216 -4.49 -24.95 -8.91
N HIS A 217 -3.17 -24.95 -9.11
CA HIS A 217 -2.38 -23.73 -9.15
C HIS A 217 -2.82 -22.78 -10.27
N LEU A 218 -3.09 -23.29 -11.47
CA LEU A 218 -3.59 -22.51 -12.59
C LEU A 218 -5.00 -21.96 -12.33
N ARG A 219 -5.91 -22.77 -11.74
CA ARG A 219 -7.26 -22.33 -11.37
C ARG A 219 -7.27 -21.23 -10.32
N ARG A 220 -6.42 -21.33 -9.30
CA ARG A 220 -6.27 -20.26 -8.29
C ARG A 220 -5.76 -18.93 -8.89
N LYS A 221 -5.08 -19.00 -10.03
CA LYS A 221 -4.56 -17.85 -10.76
C LYS A 221 -5.38 -17.51 -12.00
N PHE A 222 -6.52 -18.16 -12.19
CA PHE A 222 -7.34 -17.98 -13.38
C PHE A 222 -7.89 -16.55 -13.40
N THR A 223 -7.42 -15.79 -14.39
CA THR A 223 -7.92 -14.46 -14.75
C THR A 223 -8.26 -14.53 -16.22
N TRP A 224 -9.51 -14.26 -16.56
CA TRP A 224 -9.99 -14.38 -17.93
C TRP A 224 -9.26 -13.39 -18.86
N GLU A 225 -8.69 -13.90 -19.95
CA GLU A 225 -8.20 -13.09 -21.07
C GLU A 225 -9.00 -13.41 -22.36
N PRO A 226 -9.15 -12.44 -23.30
CA PRO A 226 -9.80 -12.66 -24.59
C PRO A 226 -9.08 -13.75 -25.43
N GLY A 227 -9.49 -15.01 -25.27
CA GLY A 227 -8.88 -16.19 -25.88
C GLY A 227 -9.13 -17.51 -25.12
N ASP A 228 -9.45 -17.47 -23.83
CA ASP A 228 -9.62 -18.64 -22.94
C ASP A 228 -10.97 -19.36 -23.10
N LEU A 229 -11.41 -19.61 -24.33
CA LEU A 229 -12.80 -19.97 -24.60
C LEU A 229 -13.19 -21.43 -24.26
N LYS A 230 -12.28 -22.30 -23.82
CA LYS A 230 -12.61 -23.73 -23.62
C LYS A 230 -11.95 -24.45 -22.44
N LYS A 231 -10.83 -23.96 -21.90
CA LYS A 231 -10.02 -24.69 -20.90
C LYS A 231 -9.34 -23.76 -19.90
N VAL A 232 -9.10 -24.26 -18.68
CA VAL A 232 -8.09 -23.72 -17.74
C VAL A 232 -6.94 -24.70 -17.72
N GLY A 233 -5.76 -24.27 -18.19
CA GLY A 233 -4.63 -25.18 -18.37
C GLY A 233 -4.96 -26.29 -19.36
N HIS A 234 -5.01 -27.54 -18.89
CA HIS A 234 -5.32 -28.71 -19.73
C HIS A 234 -6.74 -29.24 -19.54
N GLU A 235 -7.47 -28.75 -18.53
CA GLU A 235 -8.81 -29.21 -18.19
C GLU A 235 -9.91 -28.33 -18.81
N PRO A 236 -11.08 -28.90 -19.16
CA PRO A 236 -12.23 -28.10 -19.55
C PRO A 236 -12.72 -27.21 -18.40
N LEU A 237 -13.38 -26.10 -18.75
CA LEU A 237 -14.04 -25.23 -17.77
C LEU A 237 -15.12 -25.99 -16.99
N THR A 238 -15.19 -25.75 -15.69
CA THR A 238 -16.31 -26.16 -14.84
C THR A 238 -17.56 -25.35 -15.16
N GLU A 239 -18.74 -25.82 -14.74
CA GLU A 239 -20.01 -25.12 -14.99
C GLU A 239 -20.06 -23.73 -14.35
N ASP A 240 -19.46 -23.55 -13.18
CA ASP A 240 -19.42 -22.25 -12.51
C ASP A 240 -18.43 -21.28 -13.20
N GLU A 241 -17.31 -21.79 -13.72
CA GLU A 241 -16.38 -21.00 -14.53
C GLU A 241 -17.01 -20.59 -15.87
N LYS A 242 -17.81 -21.46 -16.49
CA LYS A 242 -18.57 -21.12 -17.71
C LYS A 242 -19.56 -19.98 -17.46
N LYS A 243 -20.32 -20.04 -16.35
CA LYS A 243 -21.24 -18.97 -15.94
C LYS A 243 -20.51 -17.65 -15.69
N LEU A 244 -19.33 -17.70 -15.06
CA LEU A 244 -18.50 -16.51 -14.85
C LEU A 244 -18.08 -15.90 -16.19
N VAL A 245 -17.61 -16.71 -17.14
CA VAL A 245 -17.24 -16.27 -18.50
C VAL A 245 -18.43 -15.63 -19.22
N GLU A 246 -19.62 -16.22 -19.14
CA GLU A 246 -20.84 -15.65 -19.75
C GLU A 246 -21.22 -14.31 -19.13
N SER A 247 -21.11 -14.17 -17.80
CA SER A 247 -21.42 -12.91 -17.11
C SER A 247 -20.48 -11.77 -17.50
N ILE A 248 -19.19 -12.07 -17.70
CA ILE A 248 -18.18 -11.10 -18.12
C ILE A 248 -18.40 -10.68 -19.58
N LYS A 249 -18.68 -11.63 -20.49
CA LYS A 249 -19.01 -11.31 -21.89
C LYS A 249 -20.24 -10.41 -22.02
N LYS A 250 -21.27 -10.67 -21.20
CA LYS A 250 -22.47 -9.84 -21.19
C LYS A 250 -22.15 -8.40 -20.75
N GLN A 251 -21.30 -8.24 -19.74
CA GLN A 251 -20.82 -6.92 -19.31
C GLN A 251 -20.02 -6.21 -20.41
N GLU A 252 -19.18 -6.92 -21.18
CA GLU A 252 -18.45 -6.32 -22.31
C GLU A 252 -19.36 -5.94 -23.49
N GLU A 253 -20.40 -6.72 -23.77
CA GLU A 253 -21.40 -6.39 -24.81
C GLU A 253 -22.25 -5.17 -24.43
N ASP A 254 -22.60 -5.03 -23.15
CA ASP A 254 -23.36 -3.88 -22.64
C ASP A 254 -22.50 -2.61 -22.66
N VAL A 255 -21.21 -2.71 -22.32
CA VAL A 255 -20.24 -1.58 -22.39
C VAL A 255 -19.94 -1.15 -23.83
N ASN A 256 -20.05 -2.04 -24.82
CA ASN A 256 -19.83 -1.71 -26.23
C ASN A 256 -21.10 -1.24 -26.97
N LYS A 257 -22.26 -1.16 -26.30
CA LYS A 257 -23.53 -0.66 -26.85
C LYS A 257 -23.89 0.76 -26.38
N GLU A 258 -23.16 1.33 -25.42
CA GLU A 258 -23.18 2.76 -25.05
C GLU A 258 -22.15 3.56 -25.86
#